data_AF-A0A932I1T9-F1
#
_entry.id   AF-A0A932I1T9-F1
#
_cell.length_a   1.000
_cell.length_b   1.000
_cell.length_c   1.000
_cell.angle_alpha   90.00
_cell.angle_beta   90.00
_cell.angle_gamma   90.00
#
_symmetry.space_group_name_H-M   'P 1'
#
loop_
_entity.id
_entity.type
_entity.pdbx_description
1 polymer ?
#
loop_
_entity_poly.entity_id
_entity_poly.type
_entity_poly.pdbx_seq_one_letter_code
_entity_poly.pdbx_strand_id
1 'polypeptide(L)'
;MAGVVRETGGFPIGGVPVQVLAVPRSLPPDPRLDRQGLEPLAETRTAADGTYRLSFPLRTGSARYYLSFFAPGFDEVRYARPDRVEFTSHVRPGGHWVFDLRIPFHGGWSKVQEVLKAYSKDSDKARVIRGYGIAEEVRVKPGEPGAEVWWYYSRGKSFTFRGDALEGETTFAPVLK
;
A
#
# COMPACT_ATOMS: atom_id res chain seq x y z
N MET A 1 -19.29 -2.20 -11.48
CA MET A 1 -18.45 -3.16 -10.72
C MET A 1 -18.62 -2.92 -9.23
N ALA A 2 -18.59 -3.97 -8.43
CA ALA A 2 -18.56 -3.89 -6.98
C ALA A 2 -17.69 -5.02 -6.40
N GLY A 3 -17.51 -5.04 -5.10
CA GLY A 3 -16.82 -6.13 -4.42
C GLY A 3 -16.56 -5.80 -2.96
N VAL A 4 -15.93 -6.75 -2.27
CA VAL A 4 -15.47 -6.58 -0.89
C VAL A 4 -14.02 -6.99 -0.74
N VAL A 5 -13.24 -6.18 -0.04
CA VAL A 5 -11.86 -6.48 0.32
C VAL A 5 -11.80 -6.92 1.78
N ARG A 6 -11.21 -8.09 2.01
CA ARG A 6 -11.05 -8.69 3.33
C ARG A 6 -9.60 -9.10 3.56
N GLU A 7 -9.20 -9.15 4.81
CA GLU A 7 -7.95 -9.80 5.20
C GLU A 7 -8.11 -11.34 5.26
N THR A 8 -7.02 -12.08 5.48
CA THR A 8 -7.03 -13.56 5.50
C THR A 8 -8.00 -14.13 6.55
N GLY A 9 -8.14 -13.47 7.70
CA GLY A 9 -9.11 -13.85 8.74
C GLY A 9 -10.57 -13.55 8.39
N GLY A 10 -10.84 -12.94 7.23
CA GLY A 10 -12.20 -12.62 6.77
C GLY A 10 -12.73 -11.27 7.24
N PHE A 11 -11.97 -10.52 8.05
CA PHE A 11 -12.35 -9.17 8.46
C PHE A 11 -12.28 -8.19 7.29
N PRO A 12 -13.25 -7.28 7.14
CA PRO A 12 -13.23 -6.28 6.08
C PRO A 12 -12.10 -5.27 6.27
N ILE A 13 -11.53 -4.79 5.15
CA ILE A 13 -10.49 -3.76 5.16
C ILE A 13 -11.01 -2.49 4.50
N GLY A 14 -11.21 -1.43 5.30
CA GLY A 14 -11.56 -0.10 4.79
C GLY A 14 -10.37 0.72 4.31
N GLY A 15 -10.65 1.68 3.42
CA GLY A 15 -9.66 2.63 2.89
C GLY A 15 -8.70 2.07 1.83
N VAL A 16 -8.86 0.80 1.42
CA VAL A 16 -8.03 0.16 0.38
C VAL A 16 -8.29 0.85 -0.95
N PRO A 17 -7.26 1.37 -1.65
CA PRO A 17 -7.45 1.92 -2.98
C PRO A 17 -7.90 0.84 -3.96
N VAL A 18 -8.84 1.17 -4.83
CA VAL A 18 -9.33 0.29 -5.89
C VAL A 18 -9.31 1.07 -7.20
N GLN A 19 -8.56 0.59 -8.18
CA GLN A 19 -8.38 1.25 -9.47
C GLN A 19 -8.70 0.29 -10.61
N VAL A 20 -9.46 0.77 -11.58
CA VAL A 20 -9.64 0.11 -12.88
C VAL A 20 -8.66 0.72 -13.86
N LEU A 21 -7.83 -0.11 -14.46
CA LEU A 21 -6.85 0.26 -15.47
C LEU A 21 -7.31 -0.32 -16.81
N ALA A 22 -7.18 0.46 -17.88
CA ALA A 22 -7.44 0.00 -19.24
C ALA A 22 -6.25 0.38 -20.13
N VAL A 23 -5.51 -0.63 -20.60
CA VAL A 23 -4.26 -0.45 -21.35
C VAL A 23 -4.21 -1.40 -22.54
N PRO A 24 -3.54 -1.04 -23.65
CA PRO A 24 -3.47 -1.90 -24.85
C PRO A 24 -2.49 -3.07 -24.70
N ARG A 25 -1.64 -3.05 -23.67
CA ARG A 25 -0.60 -4.05 -23.42
C ARG A 25 -0.91 -4.89 -22.19
N SER A 26 -0.27 -6.06 -22.09
CA SER A 26 -0.28 -6.82 -20.84
C SER A 26 0.44 -6.06 -19.73
N LEU A 27 -0.10 -6.15 -18.52
CA LEU A 27 0.56 -5.68 -17.31
C LEU A 27 1.15 -6.86 -16.52
N PRO A 28 2.30 -6.68 -15.84
CA PRO A 28 2.76 -7.66 -14.86
C PRO A 28 1.75 -7.76 -13.71
N PRO A 29 1.61 -8.95 -13.07
CA PRO A 29 0.77 -9.12 -11.89
C PRO A 29 1.17 -8.19 -10.75
N ASP A 30 2.47 -8.09 -10.42
CA ASP A 30 2.96 -7.14 -9.42
C ASP A 30 3.01 -5.72 -10.00
N PRO A 31 2.22 -4.77 -9.46
CA PRO A 31 2.20 -3.39 -9.93
C PRO A 31 3.52 -2.63 -9.72
N ARG A 32 4.45 -3.09 -8.87
CA ARG A 32 5.81 -2.48 -8.74
C ARG A 32 6.63 -2.60 -10.03
N LEU A 33 6.37 -3.63 -10.82
CA LEU A 33 7.14 -3.91 -12.03
C LEU A 33 6.75 -3.01 -13.20
N ASP A 34 5.72 -2.18 -12.99
CA ASP A 34 5.29 -1.20 -13.98
C ASP A 34 6.12 0.07 -13.88
N ARG A 35 6.95 0.31 -14.89
CA ARG A 35 7.83 1.49 -14.96
C ARG A 35 7.16 2.71 -15.58
N GLN A 36 5.94 2.55 -16.10
CA GLN A 36 5.18 3.63 -16.73
C GLN A 36 4.05 4.03 -15.78
N GLY A 37 3.94 5.34 -15.51
CA GLY A 37 2.79 5.88 -14.79
C GLY A 37 1.50 5.50 -15.51
N LEU A 38 0.65 4.73 -14.85
CA LEU A 38 -0.66 4.37 -15.39
C LEU A 38 -1.71 5.32 -14.84
N GLU A 39 -2.50 5.89 -15.74
CA GLU A 39 -3.68 6.64 -15.34
C GLU A 39 -4.87 5.69 -15.16
N PRO A 40 -5.52 5.69 -13.99
CA PRO A 40 -6.72 4.89 -13.78
C PRO A 40 -7.87 5.41 -14.62
N LEU A 41 -8.61 4.48 -15.22
CA LEU A 41 -9.86 4.77 -15.91
C LEU A 41 -10.97 5.16 -14.92
N ALA A 42 -10.94 4.57 -13.72
CA ALA A 42 -11.75 4.92 -12.58
C ALA A 42 -11.06 4.47 -11.29
N GLU A 43 -11.31 5.17 -10.19
CA GLU A 43 -10.74 4.85 -8.89
C GLU A 43 -11.69 5.17 -7.74
N THR A 44 -11.56 4.42 -6.64
CA THR A 44 -12.27 4.63 -5.39
C THR A 44 -11.45 4.08 -4.23
N ARG A 45 -11.99 4.13 -3.02
CA ARG A 45 -11.49 3.40 -1.85
C ARG A 45 -12.59 2.54 -1.26
N THR A 46 -12.22 1.44 -0.61
CA THR A 46 -13.18 0.65 0.15
C THR A 46 -13.76 1.47 1.30
N ALA A 47 -15.05 1.33 1.55
CA ALA A 47 -15.73 1.86 2.72
C ALA A 47 -15.27 1.11 3.99
N ALA A 48 -15.68 1.59 5.17
CA ALA A 48 -15.27 1.00 6.45
C ALA A 48 -15.62 -0.50 6.59
N ASP A 49 -16.69 -0.94 5.91
CA ASP A 49 -17.13 -2.35 5.84
C ASP A 49 -16.40 -3.16 4.74
N GLY A 50 -15.35 -2.59 4.13
CA GLY A 50 -14.53 -3.23 3.11
C GLY A 50 -15.17 -3.26 1.73
N THR A 51 -16.40 -2.77 1.57
CA THR A 51 -17.09 -2.77 0.27
C THR A 51 -16.59 -1.66 -0.63
N TYR A 52 -16.70 -1.87 -1.94
CA TYR A 52 -16.47 -0.82 -2.93
C TYR A 52 -17.44 -0.96 -4.11
N ARG A 53 -17.65 0.15 -4.80
CA ARG A 53 -18.41 0.21 -6.06
C ARG A 53 -17.75 1.20 -7.01
N LEU A 54 -17.66 0.81 -8.26
CA LEU A 54 -17.08 1.61 -9.35
C LEU A 54 -17.90 1.45 -10.63
N SER A 55 -17.99 2.54 -11.38
CA SER A 55 -18.50 2.57 -12.74
C SER A 55 -17.45 3.23 -13.62
N PHE A 56 -17.28 2.73 -14.83
CA PHE A 56 -16.30 3.25 -15.78
C PHE A 56 -16.80 3.07 -17.21
N PRO A 57 -16.44 4.00 -18.13
CA PRO A 57 -16.77 3.84 -19.53
C PRO A 57 -15.93 2.71 -20.15
N LEU A 58 -16.47 1.97 -21.11
CA LEU A 58 -15.66 1.04 -21.88
C LEU A 58 -14.82 1.83 -22.90
N ARG A 59 -13.52 1.53 -22.95
CA ARG A 59 -12.64 2.02 -24.01
C ARG A 59 -12.91 1.24 -25.29
N THR A 60 -13.01 1.96 -26.41
CA THR A 60 -13.10 1.38 -27.76
C THR A 60 -11.75 0.83 -28.20
N GLY A 61 -11.74 -0.31 -28.89
CA GLY A 61 -10.51 -0.98 -29.36
C GLY A 61 -10.00 -2.07 -28.41
N SER A 62 -8.78 -2.57 -28.67
CA SER A 62 -8.17 -3.72 -28.00
C SER A 62 -7.60 -3.38 -26.61
N ALA A 63 -8.42 -2.84 -25.72
CA ALA A 63 -8.00 -2.56 -24.33
C ALA A 63 -8.08 -3.82 -23.46
N ARG A 64 -7.06 -4.04 -22.65
CA ARG A 64 -7.04 -5.01 -21.55
C ARG A 64 -7.39 -4.29 -20.25
N TYR A 65 -8.26 -4.89 -19.46
CA TYR A 65 -8.78 -4.32 -18.23
C TYR A 65 -8.19 -5.02 -17.01
N TYR A 66 -7.66 -4.24 -16.09
CA TYR A 66 -7.06 -4.71 -14.85
C TYR A 66 -7.68 -4.02 -13.64
N LEU A 67 -7.89 -4.79 -12.58
CA LEU A 67 -8.26 -4.27 -11.27
C LEU A 67 -7.00 -4.25 -10.40
N SER A 68 -6.64 -3.08 -9.88
CA SER A 68 -5.51 -2.88 -8.98
C SER A 68 -6.03 -2.46 -7.61
N PHE A 69 -5.52 -3.10 -6.57
CA PHE A 69 -5.81 -2.75 -5.17
C PHE A 69 -4.61 -2.06 -4.48
N PHE A 70 -3.67 -1.60 -5.30
CA PHE A 70 -2.44 -0.94 -4.88
C PHE A 70 -2.30 0.39 -5.60
N ALA A 71 -2.24 1.45 -4.81
CA ALA A 71 -2.00 2.84 -5.20
C ALA A 71 -1.47 3.61 -3.97
N PRO A 72 -1.04 4.87 -4.08
CA PRO A 72 -0.66 5.68 -2.93
C PRO A 72 -1.70 5.64 -1.80
N GLY A 73 -1.25 5.40 -0.57
CA GLY A 73 -2.10 5.23 0.61
C GLY A 73 -2.63 3.81 0.84
N PHE A 74 -2.07 2.78 0.19
CA PHE A 74 -2.24 1.38 0.61
C PHE A 74 -1.37 1.06 1.84
N ASP A 75 -1.92 0.38 2.86
CA ASP A 75 -1.17 -0.02 4.08
C ASP A 75 -0.29 -1.25 3.80
N GLU A 76 0.84 -1.01 3.14
CA GLU A 76 1.86 -2.02 2.83
C GLU A 76 2.72 -2.43 4.04
N VAL A 77 2.56 -1.75 5.18
CA VAL A 77 3.17 -2.18 6.45
C VAL A 77 2.39 -3.36 7.02
N ARG A 78 1.06 -3.28 6.97
CA ARG A 78 0.17 -4.32 7.48
C ARG A 78 -0.09 -5.43 6.48
N TYR A 79 -0.32 -5.09 5.22
CA TYR A 79 -0.79 -6.03 4.22
C TYR A 79 0.25 -6.29 3.14
N ALA A 80 0.37 -7.55 2.74
CA ALA A 80 1.11 -7.90 1.54
C ALA A 80 0.40 -7.29 0.34
N ARG A 81 1.19 -6.90 -0.66
CA ARG A 81 0.62 -6.29 -1.85
C ARG A 81 -0.22 -7.31 -2.62
N PRO A 82 -1.45 -6.96 -3.04
CA PRO A 82 -2.22 -7.77 -3.97
C PRO A 82 -1.69 -7.67 -5.40
N ASP A 83 -1.72 -8.79 -6.12
CA ASP A 83 -1.56 -8.79 -7.56
C ASP A 83 -2.70 -8.05 -8.26
N ARG A 84 -2.41 -7.50 -9.44
CA ARG A 84 -3.43 -7.02 -10.37
C ARG A 84 -4.25 -8.20 -10.87
N VAL A 85 -5.56 -8.00 -10.94
CA VAL A 85 -6.49 -8.99 -11.52
C VAL A 85 -6.84 -8.56 -12.93
N GLU A 86 -6.41 -9.31 -13.94
CA GLU A 86 -6.89 -9.10 -15.30
C GLU A 86 -8.33 -9.63 -15.41
N PHE A 87 -9.24 -8.78 -15.89
CA PHE A 87 -10.65 -9.17 -16.05
C PHE A 87 -11.22 -8.85 -17.43
N THR A 88 -10.36 -8.58 -18.42
CA THR A 88 -10.71 -8.25 -19.82
C THR A 88 -11.83 -9.13 -20.39
N SER A 89 -11.74 -10.45 -20.23
CA SER A 89 -12.71 -11.42 -20.77
C SER A 89 -14.12 -11.31 -20.18
N HIS A 90 -14.26 -10.66 -19.03
CA HIS A 90 -15.55 -10.44 -18.36
C HIS A 90 -16.22 -9.14 -18.82
N VAL A 91 -15.46 -8.21 -19.40
CA VAL A 91 -15.93 -6.86 -19.73
C VAL A 91 -16.86 -6.87 -20.94
N ARG A 92 -18.07 -6.36 -20.75
CA ARG A 92 -19.16 -6.28 -21.72
C ARG A 92 -20.01 -5.03 -21.46
N PRO A 93 -20.63 -4.42 -22.48
CA PRO A 93 -21.54 -3.29 -22.28
C PRO A 93 -22.66 -3.62 -21.29
N GLY A 94 -22.96 -2.70 -20.36
CA GLY A 94 -23.97 -2.90 -19.31
C GLY A 94 -23.65 -3.99 -18.28
N GLY A 95 -22.42 -4.52 -18.27
CA GLY A 95 -22.04 -5.59 -17.37
C GLY A 95 -21.93 -5.16 -15.90
N HIS A 96 -22.35 -6.06 -15.02
CA HIS A 96 -22.18 -5.94 -13.57
C HIS A 96 -21.27 -7.06 -13.08
N TRP A 97 -20.13 -6.68 -12.50
CA TRP A 97 -19.13 -7.63 -12.02
C TRP A 97 -18.88 -7.43 -10.53
N VAL A 98 -18.74 -8.55 -9.81
CA VAL A 98 -18.39 -8.59 -8.40
C VAL A 98 -17.02 -9.25 -8.25
N PHE A 99 -16.06 -8.53 -7.66
CA PHE A 99 -14.72 -9.04 -7.40
C PHE A 99 -14.41 -8.94 -5.91
N ASP A 100 -14.45 -10.07 -5.22
CA ASP A 100 -14.03 -10.13 -3.83
C ASP A 100 -12.54 -10.43 -3.76
N LEU A 101 -11.81 -9.69 -2.93
CA LEU A 101 -10.37 -9.86 -2.75
C LEU A 101 -10.06 -10.23 -1.31
N ARG A 102 -9.16 -11.20 -1.15
CA ARG A 102 -8.51 -11.50 0.13
C ARG A 102 -7.06 -11.03 0.08
N ILE A 103 -6.67 -10.17 1.00
CA ILE A 103 -5.32 -9.63 1.09
C ILE A 103 -4.62 -10.25 2.31
N PRO A 104 -3.49 -10.94 2.14
CA PRO A 104 -2.75 -11.48 3.26
C PRO A 104 -2.02 -10.38 4.04
N PHE A 105 -1.72 -10.66 5.32
CA PHE A 105 -0.81 -9.82 6.08
C PHE A 105 0.59 -9.83 5.47
N HIS A 106 1.29 -8.72 5.61
CA HIS A 106 2.71 -8.65 5.28
C HIS A 106 3.49 -9.58 6.22
N GLY A 107 4.50 -10.29 5.72
CA GLY A 107 5.26 -11.26 6.53
C GLY A 107 5.95 -10.65 7.77
N GLY A 108 6.28 -9.36 7.72
CA GLY A 108 6.84 -8.60 8.85
C GLY A 108 5.80 -8.00 9.82
N TRP A 109 4.50 -8.18 9.57
CA TRP A 109 3.44 -7.50 10.33
C TRP A 109 3.42 -7.89 11.80
N SER A 110 3.60 -9.17 12.14
CA SER A 110 3.65 -9.63 13.54
C SER A 110 4.75 -8.92 14.34
N LYS A 111 5.95 -8.82 13.75
CA LYS A 111 7.08 -8.12 14.36
C LYS A 111 6.78 -6.62 14.53
N VAL A 112 6.12 -5.99 13.55
CA VAL A 112 5.68 -4.59 13.67
C VAL A 112 4.73 -4.43 14.87
N GLN A 113 3.76 -5.34 15.04
CA GLN A 113 2.85 -5.31 16.19
C GLN A 113 3.59 -5.49 17.52
N GLU A 114 4.58 -6.37 17.58
CA GLU A 114 5.40 -6.56 18.77
C GLU A 114 6.19 -5.30 19.13
N VAL A 115 6.87 -4.69 18.15
CA VAL A 115 7.63 -3.46 18.37
C VAL A 115 6.70 -2.32 18.82
N LEU A 116 5.52 -2.19 18.21
CA LEU A 116 4.55 -1.15 18.58
C LEU A 116 4.04 -1.28 20.03
N LYS A 117 4.09 -2.46 20.66
CA LYS A 117 3.71 -2.62 22.08
C LYS A 117 4.68 -1.92 23.03
N ALA A 118 5.92 -1.66 22.61
CA ALA A 118 6.93 -0.98 23.42
C ALA A 118 6.76 0.54 23.45
N TYR A 119 5.89 1.09 22.60
CA TYR A 119 5.67 2.54 22.46
C TYR A 119 4.23 2.90 22.82
N SER A 120 4.01 4.11 23.32
CA SER A 120 2.66 4.66 23.47
C SER A 120 2.02 4.84 22.09
N LYS A 121 0.69 4.84 22.00
CA LYS A 121 0.00 5.03 20.71
C LYS A 121 0.24 6.41 20.09
N ASP A 122 0.53 7.40 20.94
CA ASP A 122 0.75 8.79 20.55
C ASP A 122 2.24 9.11 20.31
N SER A 123 3.12 8.11 20.45
CA SER A 123 4.55 8.23 20.19
C SER A 123 4.84 8.55 18.72
N ASP A 124 5.77 9.47 18.46
CA ASP A 124 6.22 9.71 17.08
C ASP A 124 6.90 8.49 16.47
N LYS A 125 7.61 7.70 17.29
CA LYS A 125 8.17 6.43 16.84
C LYS A 125 7.09 5.44 16.46
N ALA A 126 6.02 5.31 17.27
CA ALA A 126 4.89 4.46 16.94
C ALA A 126 4.23 4.90 15.62
N ARG A 127 4.05 6.21 15.42
CA ARG A 127 3.52 6.81 14.17
C ARG A 127 4.41 6.48 12.97
N VAL A 128 5.73 6.64 13.08
CA VAL A 128 6.68 6.31 12.01
C VAL A 128 6.71 4.82 11.72
N ILE A 129 6.72 3.95 12.75
CA ILE A 129 6.65 2.49 12.57
C ILE A 129 5.36 2.11 11.83
N ARG A 130 4.24 2.75 12.15
CA ARG A 130 2.97 2.41 11.52
C ARG A 130 2.88 2.85 10.06
N GLY A 131 3.55 3.95 9.71
CA GLY A 131 3.62 4.45 8.34
C GLY A 131 4.67 3.75 7.46
N TYR A 132 5.82 3.37 8.02
CA TYR A 132 6.98 2.91 7.25
C TYR A 132 7.44 1.48 7.57
N GLY A 133 6.91 0.88 8.63
CA GLY A 133 7.35 -0.42 9.14
C GLY A 133 8.54 -0.30 10.10
N ILE A 134 9.27 -1.39 10.27
CA ILE A 134 10.49 -1.41 11.10
C ILE A 134 11.64 -0.80 10.30
N ALA A 135 12.40 0.09 10.93
CA ALA A 135 13.60 0.65 10.33
C ALA A 135 14.59 -0.46 9.94
N GLU A 136 15.19 -0.31 8.77
CA GLU A 136 16.19 -1.26 8.27
C GLU A 136 17.51 -1.12 9.04
N GLU A 137 17.77 0.08 9.58
CA GLU A 137 18.91 0.37 10.42
C GLU A 137 18.59 1.50 11.40
N VAL A 138 19.09 1.40 12.63
CA VAL A 138 19.02 2.46 13.65
C VAL A 138 20.44 2.79 14.11
N ARG A 139 20.80 4.07 14.10
CA ARG A 139 22.13 4.56 14.54
C ARG A 139 21.99 5.70 15.52
N VAL A 140 22.90 5.82 16.48
CA VAL A 140 23.05 7.05 17.28
C VAL A 140 23.70 8.11 16.39
N LYS A 141 23.18 9.34 16.42
CA LYS A 141 23.71 10.46 15.63
C LYS A 141 25.10 10.85 16.17
N PRO A 142 26.15 10.88 15.32
CA PRO A 142 27.50 11.25 15.78
C PRO A 142 27.51 12.66 16.38
N GLY A 143 28.16 12.81 17.54
CA GLY A 143 28.25 14.10 18.24
C GLY A 143 26.99 14.52 19.01
N GLU A 144 25.90 13.76 18.93
CA GLU A 144 24.63 14.07 19.61
C GLU A 144 24.12 12.86 20.42
N PRO A 145 24.67 12.61 21.63
CA PRO A 145 24.20 11.54 22.50
C PRO A 145 22.69 11.65 22.77
N GLY A 146 21.99 10.53 22.68
CA GLY A 146 20.53 10.47 22.88
C GLY A 146 19.69 10.81 21.63
N ALA A 147 20.31 11.26 20.53
CA ALA A 147 19.67 11.35 19.23
C ALA A 147 19.95 10.08 18.42
N GLU A 148 18.91 9.50 17.82
CA GLU A 148 19.02 8.32 16.96
C GLU A 148 18.37 8.56 15.61
N VAL A 149 18.94 7.97 14.57
CA VAL A 149 18.50 8.08 13.19
C VAL A 149 18.06 6.72 12.70
N TRP A 150 16.80 6.64 12.30
CA TRP A 150 16.13 5.45 11.79
C TRP A 150 16.10 5.52 10.27
N TRP A 151 16.72 4.55 9.61
CA TRP A 151 16.88 4.50 8.17
C TRP A 151 15.89 3.52 7.53
N TYR A 152 15.21 4.02 6.50
CA TYR A 152 14.31 3.28 5.63
C TYR A 152 14.81 3.47 4.18
N TYR A 153 15.92 2.81 3.86
CA TYR A 153 16.61 2.91 2.57
C TYR A 153 15.69 2.53 1.40
N SER A 154 14.93 1.44 1.53
CA SER A 154 13.95 1.04 0.50
C SER A 154 12.83 2.07 0.27
N ARG A 155 12.65 3.00 1.21
CA ARG A 155 11.68 4.11 1.15
C ARG A 155 12.30 5.46 0.81
N GLY A 156 13.63 5.55 0.78
CA GLY A 156 14.32 6.83 0.62
C GLY A 156 14.04 7.82 1.76
N LYS A 157 13.86 7.31 2.98
CA LYS A 157 13.52 8.13 4.16
C LYS A 157 14.43 7.83 5.34
N SER A 158 14.74 8.85 6.12
CA SER A 158 15.26 8.68 7.48
C SER A 158 14.59 9.64 8.45
N PHE A 159 14.48 9.21 9.70
CA PHE A 159 13.85 9.96 10.78
C PHE A 159 14.81 10.07 11.94
N THR A 160 15.00 11.28 12.46
CA THR A 160 15.84 11.54 13.62
C THR A 160 14.94 11.75 14.83
N PHE A 161 15.19 10.98 15.89
CA PHE A 161 14.47 11.05 17.15
C PHE A 161 15.41 11.42 18.29
N ARG A 162 14.89 12.13 19.28
CA ARG A 162 15.51 12.26 20.60
C ARG A 162 14.53 11.77 21.64
N GLY A 163 14.88 10.69 22.34
CA GLY A 163 13.90 9.97 23.15
C GLY A 163 12.77 9.45 22.26
N ASP A 164 11.57 10.00 22.42
CA ASP A 164 10.39 9.63 21.63
C ASP A 164 9.96 10.70 20.60
N ALA A 165 10.53 11.91 20.68
CA ALA A 165 10.13 13.03 19.83
C ALA A 165 10.84 12.98 18.48
N LEU A 166 10.10 13.23 17.40
CA LEU A 166 10.65 13.39 16.06
C LEU A 166 11.28 14.78 15.89
N GLU A 167 12.60 14.83 15.77
CA GLU A 167 13.35 16.09 15.56
C GLU A 167 13.51 16.43 14.07
N GLY A 168 13.50 15.43 13.18
CA GLY A 168 13.67 15.69 11.76
C GLY A 168 13.39 14.50 10.86
N GLU A 169 13.07 14.82 9.61
CA GLU A 169 12.88 13.86 8.52
C GLU A 169 13.79 14.26 7.35
N THR A 170 14.47 13.28 6.76
CA THR A 170 15.27 13.49 5.55
C THR A 170 14.76 12.56 4.45
N THR A 171 14.68 13.09 3.23
CA THR A 171 14.32 12.32 2.02
C THR A 171 15.54 12.19 1.12
N PHE A 172 15.75 10.99 0.58
CA PHE A 172 16.85 10.68 -0.33
C PHE A 172 16.39 9.67 -1.39
N ALA A 173 17.22 9.43 -2.41
CA ALA A 173 16.92 8.44 -3.44
C ALA A 173 16.86 7.03 -2.82
N PRO A 174 15.75 6.27 -2.98
CA PRO A 174 15.65 4.94 -2.39
C PRO A 174 16.75 4.00 -2.88
N VAL A 175 17.29 3.19 -1.97
CA VAL A 175 18.26 2.14 -2.28
C VAL A 175 17.53 0.81 -2.23
N LEU A 176 17.33 0.20 -3.40
CA LEU A 176 16.80 -1.16 -3.50
C LEU A 176 17.96 -2.12 -3.21
N LYS A 177 17.89 -2.84 -2.08
CA LYS A 177 18.78 -3.97 -1.80
C LYS A 177 18.22 -5.25 -2.41
#